data_AF-A0A380QR78-F1
#
_entry.id   AF-A0A380QR78-F1
#
_cell.length_a   1.000
_cell.length_b   1.000
_cell.length_c   1.000
_cell.angle_alpha   90.00
_cell.angle_beta   90.00
_cell.angle_gamma   90.00
#
_symmetry.space_group_name_H-M   'P 1'
#
loop_
_entity.id
_entity.type
_entity.pdbx_description
1 polymer ?
#
loop_
_entity_poly.entity_id
_entity_poly.type
_entity_poly.pdbx_seq_one_letter_code
_entity_poly.pdbx_strand_id
1 'polypeptide(L)'
;MLIFIDTEYTNPSVPELISIGMVSEDGQYQFYAELDDFDSTLCNRFVTENVLPQLNFTYKMSRQELTNKLYSWFLTLPRSITICADDFLDVKLLTDLFVERPLNLNAGWFDLRHLINTSIYHDAVCHYHDKYGPWHHALNDAKAHRIGWLAWMDNRKRKFFSK
;
A
#
# COMPACT_ATOMS: atom_id res chain seq x y z
N MET A 1 -3.41 11.84 -9.55
CA MET A 1 -2.15 11.36 -8.93
C MET A 1 -2.35 9.93 -8.45
N LEU A 2 -1.35 9.07 -8.58
CA LEU A 2 -1.44 7.70 -8.04
C LEU A 2 -1.01 7.67 -6.58
N ILE A 3 -1.71 6.87 -5.78
CA ILE A 3 -1.32 6.50 -4.41
C ILE A 3 -1.13 4.99 -4.38
N PHE A 4 0.11 4.56 -4.20
CA PHE A 4 0.45 3.15 -3.98
C PHE A 4 0.10 2.80 -2.55
N ILE A 5 -0.67 1.73 -2.39
CA ILE A 5 -1.05 1.18 -1.08
C ILE A 5 -0.56 -0.25 -1.00
N ASP A 6 -0.25 -0.66 0.22
CA ASP A 6 -0.20 -2.05 0.64
C ASP A 6 -0.80 -2.14 2.05
N THR A 7 -1.37 -3.29 2.39
CA THR A 7 -1.88 -3.57 3.74
C THR A 7 -1.42 -4.93 4.24
N GLU A 8 -1.15 -4.98 5.54
CA GLU A 8 -0.97 -6.24 6.24
C GLU A 8 -2.22 -6.58 7.03
N TYR A 9 -2.61 -7.85 7.07
CA TYR A 9 -3.83 -8.32 7.72
C TYR A 9 -3.71 -9.75 8.25
N THR A 10 -4.60 -10.13 9.16
CA THR A 10 -4.54 -11.39 9.94
C THR A 10 -4.62 -12.67 9.09
N ASN A 11 -5.59 -12.76 8.18
CA ASN A 11 -5.81 -13.94 7.33
C ASN A 11 -6.67 -13.59 6.10
N PRO A 12 -6.35 -14.06 4.87
CA PRO A 12 -7.19 -13.81 3.70
C PRO A 12 -8.67 -14.24 3.84
N SER A 13 -8.95 -15.29 4.62
CA SER A 13 -10.32 -15.78 4.85
C SER A 13 -11.11 -14.93 5.85
N VAL A 14 -10.42 -14.25 6.77
CA VAL A 14 -10.99 -13.37 7.79
C VAL A 14 -10.08 -12.15 7.92
N PRO A 15 -10.04 -11.25 6.91
CA PRO A 15 -9.03 -10.21 6.85
C PRO A 15 -9.38 -9.12 7.85
N GLU A 16 -8.58 -9.04 8.90
CA GLU A 16 -8.54 -7.89 9.81
C GLU A 16 -7.25 -7.13 9.61
N LEU A 17 -7.36 -5.82 9.36
CA LEU A 17 -6.21 -4.94 9.14
C LEU A 17 -5.25 -4.98 10.35
N ILE A 18 -3.96 -5.08 10.06
CA ILE A 18 -2.84 -4.99 11.01
C ILE A 18 -2.07 -3.69 10.77
N SER A 19 -1.71 -3.40 9.52
CA SER A 19 -1.02 -2.15 9.17
C SER A 19 -1.39 -1.69 7.76
N ILE A 20 -1.25 -0.39 7.50
CA ILE A 20 -1.50 0.22 6.19
C ILE A 20 -0.36 1.16 5.84
N GLY A 21 0.17 1.02 4.63
CA GLY A 21 1.22 1.86 4.08
C GLY A 21 0.79 2.49 2.78
N MET A 22 1.05 3.79 2.62
CA MET A 22 0.68 4.52 1.40
C MET A 22 1.78 5.49 0.99
N VAL A 23 2.00 5.63 -0.31
CA VAL A 23 2.93 6.61 -0.88
C VAL A 23 2.43 7.16 -2.22
N SER A 24 2.55 8.46 -2.44
CA SER A 24 2.20 9.08 -3.71
C SER A 24 3.21 8.78 -4.82
N GLU A 25 2.76 8.85 -6.07
CA GLU A 25 3.60 8.70 -7.26
C GLU A 25 4.86 9.60 -7.23
N ASP A 26 4.71 10.85 -6.81
CA ASP A 26 5.82 11.80 -6.67
C ASP A 26 6.66 11.60 -5.39
N GLY A 27 6.22 10.72 -4.48
CA GLY A 27 6.88 10.40 -3.21
C GLY A 27 6.73 11.45 -2.11
N GLN A 28 6.02 12.56 -2.36
CA GLN A 28 5.88 13.68 -1.42
C GLN A 28 4.92 13.38 -0.28
N TYR A 29 3.93 12.52 -0.51
CA TYR A 29 2.94 12.14 0.49
C TYR A 29 3.18 10.70 0.90
N GLN A 30 3.33 10.48 2.20
CA GLN A 30 3.46 9.16 2.80
C GLN A 30 2.52 9.06 3.99
N PHE A 31 1.95 7.88 4.20
CA PHE A 31 1.16 7.55 5.36
C PHE A 31 1.51 6.13 5.81
N TYR A 32 1.65 5.94 7.11
CA TYR A 32 1.84 4.62 7.70
C TYR A 32 1.19 4.58 9.08
N ALA A 33 0.53 3.46 9.36
CA ALA A 33 -0.09 3.20 10.65
C ALA A 33 -0.08 1.71 10.94
N GLU A 34 0.05 1.38 12.22
CA GLU A 34 -0.08 0.02 12.76
C GLU A 34 -1.28 0.03 13.72
N LEU A 35 -2.17 -0.94 13.63
CA LEU A 35 -3.26 -1.09 14.58
C LEU A 35 -2.75 -1.78 15.85
N ASP A 36 -3.19 -1.29 17.02
CA ASP A 36 -2.88 -1.90 18.32
C ASP A 36 -4.04 -2.69 18.92
N ASP A 37 -5.16 -2.76 18.20
CA ASP A 37 -6.43 -3.35 18.64
C ASP A 37 -6.92 -4.51 17.75
N PHE A 38 -6.08 -5.05 16.85
CA PHE A 38 -6.44 -6.21 16.02
C PHE A 38 -6.39 -7.53 16.79
N ASP A 39 -7.24 -8.50 16.42
CA ASP A 39 -7.24 -9.83 17.04
C ASP A 39 -6.09 -10.70 16.50
N SER A 40 -4.97 -10.70 17.23
CA SER A 40 -3.80 -11.52 16.89
C SER A 40 -4.10 -13.03 16.83
N THR A 41 -5.18 -13.53 17.44
CA THR A 41 -5.54 -14.96 17.37
C THR A 41 -6.06 -15.37 16.00
N LEU A 42 -6.46 -14.40 15.16
CA LEU A 42 -6.84 -14.61 13.77
C LEU A 42 -5.62 -14.71 12.83
N CYS A 43 -4.42 -14.37 13.31
CA CYS A 43 -3.20 -14.42 12.50
C CYS A 43 -2.87 -15.86 12.13
N ASN A 44 -2.73 -16.12 10.82
CA ASN A 44 -2.20 -17.40 10.37
C ASN A 44 -0.66 -17.47 10.59
N ARG A 45 -0.10 -18.67 10.38
CA ARG A 45 1.34 -18.91 10.55
C ARG A 45 2.21 -17.96 9.74
N PHE A 46 1.83 -17.66 8.50
CA PHE A 46 2.60 -16.77 7.63
C PHE A 46 2.70 -15.37 8.23
N VAL A 47 1.58 -14.82 8.69
CA VAL A 47 1.51 -13.50 9.34
C VAL A 47 2.35 -13.48 10.61
N THR A 48 2.24 -14.51 11.45
CA THR A 48 3.04 -14.59 12.68
C THR A 48 4.54 -14.65 12.44
N GLU A 49 4.99 -15.27 11.34
CA GLU A 49 6.41 -15.47 11.04
C GLU A 49 7.03 -14.32 10.23
N ASN A 50 6.23 -13.61 9.42
CA ASN A 50 6.76 -12.66 8.42
C ASN A 50 6.27 -11.22 8.61
N VAL A 51 5.04 -11.02 9.08
CA VAL A 51 4.40 -9.70 9.21
C VAL A 51 4.61 -9.12 10.62
N LEU A 52 4.20 -9.86 11.65
CA LEU A 52 4.28 -9.38 13.04
C LEU A 52 5.71 -8.97 13.45
N PRO A 53 6.79 -9.66 13.03
CA PRO A 53 8.15 -9.23 13.34
C PRO A 53 8.57 -7.89 12.72
N GLN A 54 7.86 -7.38 11.70
CA GLN A 54 8.15 -6.10 11.07
C GLN A 54 7.53 -4.91 11.82
N LEU A 55 6.57 -5.17 12.70
CA LEU A 55 5.91 -4.15 13.50
C LEU A 55 6.87 -3.61 14.56
N ASN A 56 6.86 -2.29 14.74
CA ASN A 56 7.64 -1.63 15.80
C ASN A 56 6.78 -0.70 16.67
N PHE A 57 5.51 -0.53 16.31
CA PHE A 57 4.49 0.21 17.04
C PHE A 57 4.85 1.69 17.32
N THR A 58 5.79 2.26 16.55
CA THR A 58 6.11 3.70 16.62
C THR A 58 4.93 4.55 16.15
N TYR A 59 4.19 4.06 15.14
CA TYR A 59 3.03 4.71 14.55
C TYR A 59 1.73 3.98 14.90
N LYS A 60 1.67 3.37 16.09
CA LYS A 60 0.48 2.65 16.53
C LYS A 60 -0.71 3.57 16.76
N MET A 61 -1.92 3.07 16.50
CA MET A 61 -3.18 3.74 16.82
C MET A 61 -4.33 2.74 16.83
N SER A 62 -5.42 3.09 17.50
CA SER A 62 -6.67 2.31 17.42
C SER A 62 -7.31 2.43 16.04
N ARG A 63 -8.24 1.52 15.71
CA ARG A 63 -9.00 1.58 14.45
C ARG A 63 -9.77 2.89 14.29
N GLN A 64 -10.34 3.41 15.38
CA GLN A 64 -11.07 4.67 15.36
C GLN A 64 -10.16 5.87 15.05
N GLU A 65 -8.97 5.91 15.65
CA GLU A 65 -7.97 6.95 15.37
C GLU A 65 -7.47 6.86 13.93
N LEU A 66 -7.24 5.64 13.42
CA LEU A 66 -6.85 5.42 12.04
C LEU A 66 -7.89 5.98 11.06
N THR A 67 -9.17 5.66 11.23
CA THR A 67 -10.24 6.19 10.37
C THR A 67 -10.20 7.72 10.28
N ASN A 68 -10.09 8.40 11.43
CA ASN A 68 -10.08 9.86 11.49
C ASN A 68 -8.81 10.47 10.87
N LYS A 69 -7.64 9.90 11.20
CA LYS A 69 -6.35 10.37 10.70
C LYS A 69 -6.21 10.13 9.20
N LEU A 70 -6.65 8.97 8.72
CA LEU A 70 -6.60 8.62 7.31
C LEU A 70 -7.51 9.54 6.50
N TYR A 71 -8.75 9.76 6.94
CA TYR A 71 -9.64 10.71 6.27
C TYR A 71 -9.02 12.11 6.20
N SER A 72 -8.46 12.59 7.32
CA SER A 72 -7.77 13.88 7.38
C SER A 72 -6.56 13.94 6.44
N TRP A 73 -5.79 12.86 6.34
CA TRP A 73 -4.66 12.76 5.42
C TRP A 73 -5.11 12.85 3.96
N PHE A 74 -6.19 12.16 3.57
CA PHE A 74 -6.76 12.27 2.23
C PHE A 74 -7.15 13.71 1.87
N LEU A 75 -7.67 14.51 2.80
CA LEU A 75 -7.98 15.92 2.56
C LEU A 75 -6.76 16.79 2.25
N THR A 76 -5.55 16.34 2.62
CA THR A 76 -4.29 17.03 2.29
C THR A 76 -3.79 16.72 0.88
N LEU A 77 -4.33 15.66 0.25
CA LEU A 77 -3.91 15.23 -1.08
C LEU A 77 -4.54 16.10 -2.18
N PRO A 78 -3.97 16.09 -3.40
CA PRO A 78 -4.54 16.78 -4.56
C PRO A 78 -5.99 16.38 -4.86
N ARG A 79 -6.66 17.18 -5.70
CA ARG A 79 -8.09 17.08 -6.02
C ARG A 79 -8.54 15.76 -6.66
N SER A 80 -7.63 14.98 -7.22
CA SER A 80 -7.96 13.71 -7.87
C SER A 80 -6.83 12.70 -7.66
N ILE A 81 -7.15 11.66 -6.90
CA ILE A 81 -6.24 10.56 -6.58
C ILE A 81 -6.86 9.22 -6.97
N THR A 82 -6.02 8.29 -7.44
CA THR A 82 -6.39 6.91 -7.76
C THR A 82 -5.51 5.98 -6.94
N ILE A 83 -6.13 5.02 -6.26
CA ILE A 83 -5.41 3.97 -5.52
C ILE A 83 -4.75 3.01 -6.50
N CYS A 84 -3.55 2.56 -6.19
CA CYS A 84 -2.79 1.54 -6.93
C CYS A 84 -2.43 0.41 -5.97
N ALA A 85 -2.92 -0.78 -6.25
CA ALA A 85 -2.73 -1.98 -5.46
C ALA A 85 -2.65 -3.20 -6.38
N ASP A 86 -1.99 -4.26 -5.93
CA ASP A 86 -1.96 -5.55 -6.61
C ASP A 86 -2.95 -6.57 -6.03
N ASP A 87 -3.45 -6.37 -4.81
CA ASP A 87 -4.59 -7.12 -4.28
C ASP A 87 -5.85 -6.24 -4.15
N PHE A 88 -7.00 -6.86 -4.41
CA PHE A 88 -8.29 -6.27 -4.10
C PHE A 88 -8.51 -6.14 -2.59
N LEU A 89 -7.95 -7.05 -1.77
CA LEU A 89 -8.12 -6.99 -0.33
C LEU A 89 -7.56 -5.70 0.28
N ASP A 90 -6.44 -5.16 -0.21
CA ASP A 90 -5.91 -3.87 0.25
C ASP A 90 -6.90 -2.74 0.01
N VAL A 91 -7.51 -2.73 -1.17
CA VAL A 91 -8.50 -1.72 -1.53
C VAL A 91 -9.76 -1.87 -0.69
N LYS A 92 -10.21 -3.11 -0.47
CA LYS A 92 -11.36 -3.40 0.40
C LYS A 92 -11.10 -2.93 1.84
N LEU A 93 -9.97 -3.30 2.43
CA LEU A 93 -9.58 -2.92 3.79
C LEU A 93 -9.46 -1.40 3.94
N LEU A 94 -8.89 -0.71 2.95
CA LEU A 94 -8.90 0.76 2.89
C LEU A 94 -10.34 1.32 2.87
N THR A 95 -11.20 0.81 1.99
CA THR A 95 -12.57 1.32 1.87
C THR A 95 -13.41 1.07 3.11
N ASP A 96 -13.19 -0.05 3.80
CA ASP A 96 -13.88 -0.41 5.04
C ASP A 96 -13.50 0.54 6.21
N LEU A 97 -12.40 1.30 6.12
CA LEU A 97 -12.03 2.32 7.10
C LEU A 97 -12.82 3.62 6.96
N PHE A 98 -13.42 3.88 5.79
CA PHE A 98 -14.12 5.13 5.52
C PHE A 98 -15.58 5.07 5.94
N VAL A 99 -15.98 5.91 6.90
CA VAL A 99 -17.40 6.19 7.18
C VAL A 99 -18.04 6.92 5.99
N GLU A 100 -17.32 7.92 5.48
CA GLU A 100 -17.63 8.62 4.24
C GLU A 100 -16.41 8.57 3.32
N ARG A 101 -16.64 8.38 2.02
CA ARG A 101 -15.58 8.31 1.03
C ARG A 101 -15.00 9.70 0.75
N PRO A 102 -13.68 9.93 0.82
CA PRO A 102 -13.06 11.21 0.48
C PRO A 102 -13.43 11.67 -0.94
N LEU A 103 -13.79 12.95 -1.10
CA LEU A 103 -14.27 13.49 -2.39
C LEU A 103 -13.20 13.49 -3.49
N ASN A 104 -11.92 13.56 -3.11
CA ASN A 104 -10.80 13.55 -4.03
C ASN A 104 -10.37 12.14 -4.46
N LEU A 105 -10.87 11.09 -3.81
CA LEU A 105 -10.64 9.71 -4.21
C LEU A 105 -11.50 9.40 -5.45
N ASN A 106 -10.87 8.94 -6.54
CA ASN A 106 -11.54 8.48 -7.75
C ASN A 106 -12.11 7.07 -7.57
N ALA A 107 -13.21 6.77 -8.27
CA ALA A 107 -13.85 5.45 -8.18
C ALA A 107 -12.96 4.38 -8.82
N GLY A 108 -12.95 3.17 -8.24
CA GLY A 108 -12.08 2.08 -8.66
C GLY A 108 -10.61 2.27 -8.20
N TRP A 109 -9.76 1.35 -8.65
CA TRP A 109 -8.31 1.39 -8.42
C TRP A 109 -7.57 1.02 -9.71
N PHE A 110 -6.30 1.36 -9.77
CA PHE A 110 -5.38 0.88 -10.79
C PHE A 110 -4.79 -0.47 -10.35
N ASP A 111 -5.11 -1.52 -11.09
CA ASP A 111 -4.68 -2.88 -10.80
C ASP A 111 -3.24 -3.13 -11.27
N LEU A 112 -2.33 -3.33 -10.31
CA LEU A 112 -0.91 -3.56 -10.56
C LEU A 112 -0.58 -4.99 -11.02
N ARG A 113 -1.52 -5.95 -10.94
CA ARG A 113 -1.25 -7.37 -11.27
C ARG A 113 -0.75 -7.58 -12.69
N HIS A 114 -1.21 -6.75 -13.63
CA HIS A 114 -0.74 -6.80 -15.02
C HIS A 114 0.73 -6.37 -15.18
N LEU A 115 1.28 -5.63 -14.22
CA LEU A 115 2.66 -5.14 -14.23
C LEU A 115 3.62 -6.10 -13.54
N ILE A 116 3.15 -6.83 -12.52
CA ILE A 116 3.97 -7.77 -11.74
C ILE A 116 4.65 -8.82 -12.62
N ASN A 117 3.98 -9.26 -13.69
CA ASN A 117 4.53 -10.24 -14.63
C ASN A 117 5.56 -9.65 -15.63
N THR A 118 5.85 -8.34 -15.57
CA THR A 118 6.90 -7.74 -16.38
C THR A 118 8.22 -7.76 -15.62
N SER A 119 9.30 -8.23 -16.26
CA SER A 119 10.62 -8.30 -15.62
C SER A 119 11.07 -6.95 -15.06
N ILE A 120 10.85 -5.87 -15.78
CA ILE A 120 11.27 -4.52 -15.36
C ILE A 120 10.59 -4.06 -14.07
N TYR A 121 9.29 -4.36 -13.90
CA TYR A 121 8.58 -4.04 -12.67
C TYR A 121 9.09 -4.93 -11.53
N HIS A 122 9.11 -6.25 -11.78
CA HIS A 122 9.52 -7.25 -10.79
C HIS A 122 10.95 -7.01 -10.27
N ASP A 123 11.92 -6.83 -11.17
CA ASP A 123 13.32 -6.60 -10.83
C ASP A 123 13.49 -5.33 -9.99
N ALA A 124 12.73 -4.27 -10.29
CA ALA A 124 12.77 -3.02 -9.56
C ALA A 124 12.16 -3.12 -8.14
N VAL A 125 11.08 -3.89 -7.99
CA VAL A 125 10.48 -4.21 -6.68
C VAL A 125 11.46 -5.03 -5.84
N CYS A 126 11.99 -6.13 -6.38
CA CYS A 126 12.96 -6.97 -5.68
C CYS A 126 14.21 -6.17 -5.25
N HIS A 127 14.75 -5.36 -6.16
CA HIS A 127 15.90 -4.50 -5.85
C HIS A 127 15.61 -3.49 -4.74
N TYR A 128 14.37 -2.98 -4.62
CA TYR A 128 14.00 -2.10 -3.52
C TYR A 128 14.11 -2.84 -2.19
N HIS A 129 13.56 -4.05 -2.10
CA HIS A 129 13.56 -4.82 -0.86
C HIS A 129 14.95 -5.28 -0.44
N ASP A 130 15.79 -5.68 -1.40
CA ASP A 130 17.18 -6.06 -1.13
C ASP A 130 18.00 -4.93 -0.50
N LYS A 131 17.61 -3.67 -0.73
CA LYS A 131 18.43 -2.51 -0.38
C LYS A 131 17.84 -1.59 0.70
N TYR A 132 16.53 -1.43 0.76
CA TYR A 132 15.91 -0.33 1.52
C TYR A 132 14.95 -0.79 2.61
N GLY A 133 14.29 -1.93 2.48
CA GLY A 133 13.34 -2.36 3.50
C GLY A 133 12.83 -3.78 3.32
N PRO A 134 12.53 -4.49 4.41
CA PRO A 134 12.00 -5.84 4.34
C PRO A 134 10.66 -5.90 3.60
N TRP A 135 10.37 -7.07 3.05
CA TRP A 135 9.02 -7.47 2.65
C TRP A 135 8.11 -7.56 3.87
N HIS A 136 6.80 -7.51 3.64
CA HIS A 136 5.77 -7.69 4.65
C HIS A 136 5.70 -6.56 5.69
N HIS A 137 6.07 -5.36 5.23
CA HIS A 137 5.93 -4.12 5.96
C HIS A 137 5.23 -3.14 5.03
N ALA A 138 3.96 -2.85 5.31
CA ALA A 138 3.09 -2.17 4.36
C ALA A 138 3.65 -0.90 3.68
N LEU A 139 4.37 -0.03 4.40
CA LEU A 139 4.97 1.15 3.76
C LEU A 139 6.13 0.80 2.81
N ASN A 140 6.90 -0.24 3.10
CA ASN A 140 7.99 -0.69 2.26
C ASN A 140 7.46 -1.34 0.99
N ASP A 141 6.44 -2.19 1.10
CA ASP A 141 5.80 -2.84 -0.04
C ASP A 141 5.13 -1.78 -0.95
N ALA A 142 4.39 -0.81 -0.38
CA ALA A 142 3.85 0.32 -1.13
C ALA A 142 4.93 1.15 -1.86
N LYS A 143 6.09 1.38 -1.21
CA LYS A 143 7.24 2.05 -1.84
C LYS A 143 7.87 1.21 -2.94
N ALA A 144 7.96 -0.11 -2.76
CA ALA A 144 8.48 -1.00 -3.78
C ALA A 144 7.59 -0.99 -5.03
N HIS A 145 6.27 -1.06 -4.87
CA HIS A 145 5.32 -0.91 -5.97
C HIS A 145 5.46 0.42 -6.71
N ARG A 146 5.65 1.53 -5.97
CA ARG A 146 5.95 2.83 -6.57
C ARG A 146 7.23 2.78 -7.42
N ILE A 147 8.30 2.16 -6.92
CA ILE A 147 9.55 2.04 -7.68
C ILE A 147 9.37 1.17 -8.93
N GLY A 148 8.64 0.05 -8.82
CA GLY A 148 8.27 -0.78 -9.96
C GLY A 148 7.50 -0.01 -11.03
N TRP A 149 6.51 0.80 -10.62
CA TRP A 149 5.76 1.67 -11.51
C TRP A 149 6.65 2.67 -12.25
N LEU A 150 7.54 3.36 -11.54
CA LEU A 150 8.43 4.35 -12.14
C LEU A 150 9.38 3.71 -13.16
N ALA A 151 9.95 2.53 -12.85
CA ALA A 151 10.81 1.80 -13.76
C ALA A 151 10.07 1.38 -15.04
N TRP A 152 8.85 0.88 -14.88
CA TRP A 152 8.00 0.48 -16.00
C TRP A 152 7.60 1.68 -16.88
N MET A 153 7.24 2.81 -16.27
CA MET A 153 6.88 4.05 -16.97
C MET A 153 8.06 4.61 -17.77
N ASP A 154 9.26 4.61 -17.19
CA ASP A 154 10.47 5.06 -17.88
C ASP A 154 10.78 4.18 -19.10
N ASN A 155 10.70 2.85 -18.95
CA ASN A 155 10.87 1.92 -20.06
C ASN A 155 9.84 2.13 -21.18
N ARG A 156 8.57 2.40 -20.83
CA ARG A 156 7.54 2.72 -21.84
C ARG A 156 7.86 4.00 -22.61
N LYS A 157 8.31 5.06 -21.93
CA LYS A 157 8.72 6.31 -22.59
C LYS A 157 9.86 6.07 -23.57
N ARG A 158 10.90 5.35 -23.15
CA ARG A 158 12.05 5.03 -24.03
C ARG A 158 11.62 4.31 -25.31
N LYS A 159 10.74 3.31 -25.20
CA LYS A 159 10.21 2.58 -26.36
C LYS A 159 9.34 3.42 -27.30
N PHE A 160 8.71 4.48 -26.79
CA PHE A 160 7.90 5.40 -27.58
C PHE A 160 8.78 6.36 -28.39
N PHE A 161 9.86 6.88 -27.80
CA PHE A 161 10.80 7.78 -28.48
C PHE A 161 11.85 7.07 -29.35
N SER A 162 11.96 5.74 -29.27
CA SER A 162 12.83 4.93 -30.12
C SER A 162 12.16 4.44 -31.42
N LYS A 163 10.95 4.93 -31.73
CA LYS A 163 10.21 4.69 -32.97
C LYS A 163 10.09 5.98 -33.75
#